data_AF-A0A0D2JIQ7-F1
#
_entry.id   AF-A0A0D2JIQ7-F1
#
_cell.length_a   1.000
_cell.length_b   1.000
_cell.length_c   1.000
_cell.angle_alpha   90.00
_cell.angle_beta   90.00
_cell.angle_gamma   90.00
#
_symmetry.space_group_name_H-M   'P 1'
#
loop_
_entity.id
_entity.type
_entity.pdbx_description
1 polymer ?
#
loop_
_entity_poly.entity_id
_entity_poly.type
_entity_poly.pdbx_seq_one_letter_code
_entity_poly.pdbx_strand_id
1 'polypeptide(L)'
;MLVDNRFSKVRTHPGFPELSQGAKAAIEGREPTFVDMDPPEHTRFRGMFEDAFSHDAVEAMRPQIAATVDRLIDEMEAAKAKAGGGGGDGSPFSIDLQEAFSMPLAFGTIYTILGIPQEARARTRARGPTHLAAGAALAACH
;
A
#
# COMPACT_ATOMS: atom_id res chain seq x y z
N MET A 1 20.37 -5.36 -1.91
CA MET A 1 20.99 -4.11 -1.39
C MET A 1 22.09 -3.73 -2.38
N LEU A 2 22.24 -2.45 -2.74
CA LEU A 2 23.36 -2.03 -3.60
C LEU A 2 24.62 -2.12 -2.74
N VAL A 3 25.41 -3.17 -2.98
CA VAL A 3 26.66 -3.43 -2.26
C VAL A 3 27.84 -2.65 -2.85
N ASP A 4 27.62 -1.94 -3.96
CA ASP A 4 28.63 -1.16 -4.68
C ASP A 4 28.50 0.32 -4.32
N ASN A 5 29.58 0.88 -3.76
CA ASN A 5 29.65 2.25 -3.25
C ASN A 5 29.57 3.34 -4.34
N ARG A 6 29.57 2.97 -5.61
CA ARG A 6 29.34 3.90 -6.74
C ARG A 6 27.86 4.21 -6.95
N PHE A 7 26.97 3.45 -6.32
CA PHE A 7 25.53 3.67 -6.40
C PHE A 7 25.00 4.09 -5.04
N SER A 8 24.30 5.22 -5.01
CA SER A 8 23.67 5.75 -3.81
C SER A 8 22.16 5.83 -3.98
N LYS A 9 21.43 5.75 -2.87
CA LYS A 9 20.00 6.09 -2.76
C LYS A 9 19.76 7.52 -2.29
N VAL A 10 20.80 8.24 -1.88
CA VAL A 10 20.73 9.63 -1.43
C VAL A 10 20.59 10.55 -2.65
N ARG A 11 19.34 10.90 -2.95
CA ARG A 11 18.95 11.67 -4.14
C ARG A 11 19.45 13.11 -4.15
N THR A 12 19.88 13.63 -2.99
CA THR A 12 20.49 14.96 -2.85
C THR A 12 21.97 15.00 -3.26
N HIS A 13 22.60 13.86 -3.58
CA HIS A 13 23.98 13.86 -4.03
C HIS A 13 24.16 14.60 -5.36
N PRO A 14 25.27 15.36 -5.52
CA PRO A 14 25.63 15.94 -6.81
C PRO A 14 25.72 14.86 -7.89
N GLY A 15 25.02 15.06 -9.01
CA GLY A 15 25.05 14.12 -10.14
C GLY A 15 24.11 12.91 -10.00
N PHE A 16 23.21 12.88 -9.01
CA PHE A 16 22.21 11.82 -8.91
C PHE A 16 21.37 11.73 -10.20
N PRO A 17 21.21 10.53 -10.81
CA PRO A 17 20.55 10.37 -12.10
C PRO A 17 19.02 10.43 -11.94
N GLU A 18 18.48 11.63 -11.80
CA GLU A 18 17.04 11.84 -11.71
C GLU A 18 16.32 11.41 -13.00
N LEU A 19 15.33 10.54 -12.86
CA LEU A 19 14.59 9.97 -14.00
C LEU A 19 13.65 10.99 -14.67
N SER A 20 13.21 12.01 -13.93
CA SER A 20 12.40 13.11 -14.45
C SER A 20 12.39 14.30 -13.49
N GLN A 21 11.98 15.48 -13.98
CA GLN A 21 11.75 16.65 -13.13
C GLN A 21 10.67 16.41 -12.08
N GLY A 22 9.59 15.68 -12.43
CA GLY A 22 8.52 15.33 -11.49
C GLY A 22 9.01 14.41 -10.37
N ALA A 23 9.87 13.43 -10.68
CA ALA A 23 10.46 12.57 -9.67
C ALA A 23 11.31 13.38 -8.68
N LYS A 24 12.09 14.35 -9.16
CA LYS A 24 12.90 15.24 -8.32
C LYS A 24 12.02 16.14 -7.44
N ALA A 25 10.98 16.75 -8.00
CA ALA A 25 10.06 17.61 -7.26
C ALA A 25 9.32 16.84 -6.15
N ALA A 26 8.93 15.59 -6.39
CA ALA A 26 8.20 14.76 -5.42
C ALA A 26 8.98 14.45 -4.13
N ILE A 27 10.29 14.72 -4.10
CA ILE A 27 11.14 14.51 -2.92
C ILE A 27 11.76 15.81 -2.39
N GLU A 28 11.55 16.92 -3.09
CA GLU A 28 12.10 18.19 -2.67
C GLU A 28 11.38 18.67 -1.42
N GLY A 29 12.14 18.98 -0.36
CA GLY A 29 11.58 19.45 0.91
C GLY A 29 10.91 18.38 1.79
N ARG A 30 10.87 17.10 1.39
CA ARG A 30 10.43 16.02 2.29
C ARG A 30 11.59 15.51 3.13
N GLU A 31 11.29 15.07 4.35
CA GLU A 31 12.27 14.30 5.12
C GLU A 31 12.55 12.95 4.43
N PRO A 32 13.83 12.56 4.30
CA PRO A 32 14.19 11.25 3.77
C PRO A 32 13.62 10.13 4.64
N THR A 33 13.07 9.10 4.01
CA THR A 33 12.72 7.86 4.69
C THR A 33 13.83 6.84 4.47
N PHE A 34 13.78 5.68 5.13
CA PHE A 34 14.87 4.70 5.01
C PHE A 34 15.13 4.23 3.56
N VAL A 35 14.14 4.32 2.65
CA VAL A 35 14.30 3.96 1.22
C VAL A 35 15.24 4.92 0.47
N ASP A 36 15.52 6.08 1.04
CA ASP A 36 16.37 7.14 0.49
C ASP A 36 17.78 7.14 1.11
N MET A 37 18.08 6.14 1.95
CA MET A 37 19.34 6.03 2.69
C MET A 37 20.22 4.95 2.07
N ASP A 38 21.53 5.10 2.25
CA ASP A 38 22.52 4.04 2.00
C ASP A 38 22.77 3.23 3.29
N PRO A 39 23.46 2.08 3.21
CA PRO A 39 24.02 1.45 4.40
C PRO A 39 25.01 2.39 5.12
N PRO A 40 25.10 2.33 6.47
CA PRO A 40 24.45 1.37 7.36
C PRO A 40 23.03 1.74 7.80
N GLU A 41 22.58 2.99 7.63
CA GLU A 41 21.28 3.46 8.13
C GLU A 41 20.11 2.71 7.50
N HIS A 42 20.12 2.53 6.17
CA HIS A 42 19.10 1.74 5.47
C HIS A 42 19.00 0.33 6.04
N THR A 43 20.13 -0.33 6.28
CA THR A 43 20.17 -1.70 6.83
C THR A 43 19.56 -1.75 8.23
N ARG A 44 19.89 -0.77 9.08
CA ARG A 44 19.36 -0.68 10.44
C ARG A 44 17.84 -0.52 10.45
N PHE A 45 17.29 0.41 9.66
CA PHE A 45 15.84 0.63 9.62
C PHE A 45 15.08 -0.50 8.95
N ARG A 46 15.62 -1.09 7.87
CA ARG A 46 15.02 -2.26 7.22
C ARG A 46 14.92 -3.44 8.19
N GLY A 47 15.96 -3.68 8.98
CA GLY A 47 15.99 -4.75 9.98
C GLY A 47 14.89 -4.65 11.05
N MET A 48 14.29 -3.47 11.25
CA MET A 48 13.18 -3.30 12.21
C MET A 48 11.87 -3.95 11.76
N PHE A 49 11.68 -4.18 10.45
CA PHE A 49 10.41 -4.65 9.90
C PHE A 49 10.55 -5.90 9.01
N GLU A 50 11.77 -6.34 8.71
CA GLU A 50 11.99 -7.40 7.72
C GLU A 50 11.36 -8.75 8.10
N ASP A 51 11.24 -9.06 9.39
CA ASP A 51 10.60 -10.29 9.88
C ASP A 51 9.13 -10.38 9.47
N ALA A 52 8.41 -9.26 9.46
CA ALA A 52 7.01 -9.19 9.01
C ALA A 52 6.85 -9.48 7.51
N PHE A 53 7.95 -9.43 6.76
CA PHE A 53 8.02 -9.73 5.33
C PHE A 53 8.88 -10.96 5.03
N SER A 54 9.20 -11.77 6.03
CA SER A 54 9.85 -13.06 5.83
C SER A 54 8.97 -14.00 5.00
N HIS A 55 9.58 -15.00 4.36
CA HIS A 55 8.86 -16.00 3.57
C HIS A 55 7.73 -16.65 4.39
N ASP A 56 8.03 -17.07 5.62
CA ASP A 56 7.08 -17.76 6.48
C ASP A 56 5.95 -16.83 6.95
N ALA A 57 6.25 -15.55 7.22
CA ALA A 57 5.24 -14.55 7.52
C ALA A 57 4.30 -14.31 6.33
N VAL A 58 4.85 -14.24 5.11
CA VAL A 58 4.06 -14.07 3.88
C VAL A 58 3.20 -15.31 3.61
N GLU A 59 3.73 -16.51 3.77
CA GLU A 59 2.96 -17.74 3.61
C GLU A 59 1.84 -17.87 4.66
N ALA A 60 2.08 -17.44 5.90
CA ALA A 60 1.05 -17.39 6.93
C ALA A 60 -0.12 -16.44 6.59
N MET A 61 0.10 -15.43 5.73
CA MET A 61 -0.96 -14.53 5.26
C MET A 61 -1.83 -15.14 4.15
N ARG A 62 -1.38 -16.21 3.48
CA ARG A 62 -2.06 -16.81 2.33
C ARG A 62 -3.55 -17.14 2.59
N PRO A 63 -3.95 -17.77 3.70
CA PRO A 63 -5.36 -18.09 3.95
C PRO A 63 -6.24 -16.83 4.08
N GLN A 64 -5.72 -15.79 4.72
CA GLN A 64 -6.45 -14.53 4.92
C GLN A 64 -6.57 -13.73 3.61
N ILE A 65 -5.54 -13.76 2.76
CA ILE A 65 -5.60 -13.16 1.42
C ILE A 65 -6.59 -13.91 0.55
N ALA A 66 -6.57 -15.24 0.55
CA ALA A 66 -7.52 -16.07 -0.20
C ALA A 66 -8.97 -15.77 0.20
N ALA A 67 -9.27 -15.76 1.50
CA ALA A 67 -10.60 -15.39 2.00
C ALA A 67 -11.03 -13.97 1.59
N THR A 68 -10.06 -13.04 1.47
CA THR A 68 -10.35 -11.67 0.98
C THR A 68 -10.67 -11.67 -0.51
N VAL A 69 -9.95 -12.46 -1.32
CA VAL A 69 -10.20 -12.63 -2.75
C VAL A 69 -11.58 -13.24 -2.98
N ASP A 70 -11.89 -14.34 -2.29
CA ASP A 70 -13.17 -15.04 -2.41
C ASP A 70 -14.35 -14.09 -2.12
N ARG A 71 -14.28 -13.35 -1.00
CA ARG A 71 -15.31 -12.36 -0.65
C ARG A 71 -15.49 -11.27 -1.71
N LEU A 72 -14.40 -10.76 -2.28
CA LEU A 72 -14.47 -9.71 -3.30
C LEU A 72 -15.10 -10.26 -4.59
N ILE A 73 -14.81 -11.50 -4.96
CA ILE A 73 -15.45 -12.17 -6.10
C ILE A 73 -16.95 -12.34 -5.85
N ASP A 74 -17.34 -12.84 -4.66
CA ASP A 74 -18.75 -12.99 -4.27
C ASP A 74 -19.53 -11.66 -4.36
N GLU A 75 -18.91 -10.56 -3.93
CA GLU A 75 -19.49 -9.21 -4.00
C GLU A 75 -19.72 -8.76 -5.46
N MET A 76 -18.78 -9.07 -6.35
CA MET A 76 -18.91 -8.76 -7.78
C MET A 76 -19.98 -9.61 -8.46
N GLU A 77 -20.07 -10.90 -8.13
CA GLU A 77 -21.13 -11.79 -8.63
C GLU A 77 -22.52 -11.35 -8.16
N ALA A 78 -22.64 -10.95 -6.89
CA ALA A 78 -23.88 -10.39 -6.35
C ALA A 78 -24.28 -9.08 -7.05
N ALA A 79 -23.31 -8.22 -7.38
CA ALA A 79 -23.57 -7.00 -8.15
C ALA A 79 -24.08 -7.32 -9.56
N LYS A 80 -23.47 -8.30 -10.24
CA LYS A 80 -23.91 -8.79 -11.55
C LYS A 80 -25.34 -9.34 -11.51
N ALA A 81 -25.65 -10.15 -10.50
CA ALA A 81 -26.98 -10.74 -10.32
C ALA A 81 -28.06 -9.65 -10.14
N LYS A 82 -27.77 -8.61 -9.34
CA LYS A 82 -28.68 -7.46 -9.13
C LYS A 82 -28.91 -6.65 -10.39
N ALA A 83 -27.91 -6.56 -11.26
CA ALA A 83 -28.03 -5.88 -12.55
C ALA A 83 -28.81 -6.71 -13.60
N GLY A 84 -29.18 -7.96 -13.31
CA GLY A 84 -29.87 -8.83 -14.28
C GLY A 84 -29.00 -9.24 -15.48
N GLY A 85 -27.67 -9.14 -15.35
CA GLY A 85 -26.72 -9.50 -16.41
C GLY A 85 -26.45 -8.42 -17.47
N GLY A 86 -27.13 -7.27 -17.42
CA GLY A 86 -26.92 -6.12 -18.31
C GLY A 86 -26.91 -4.78 -17.56
N GLY A 87 -26.41 -3.72 -18.18
CA GLY A 87 -26.66 -2.35 -17.75
C GLY A 87 -28.12 -1.98 -17.98
N GLY A 88 -28.65 -1.03 -17.20
CA GLY A 88 -30.05 -0.58 -17.30
C GLY A 88 -30.46 -0.02 -18.67
N ASP A 89 -29.51 0.16 -19.58
CA ASP A 89 -29.63 0.63 -20.97
C ASP A 89 -29.50 -0.49 -22.03
N GLY A 90 -29.39 -1.75 -21.61
CA GLY A 90 -29.18 -2.90 -22.51
C GLY A 90 -27.71 -3.18 -22.85
N SER A 91 -26.76 -2.45 -22.25
CA SER A 91 -25.34 -2.77 -22.33
C SER A 91 -25.01 -4.06 -21.56
N PRO A 92 -23.85 -4.72 -21.81
CA PRO A 92 -23.38 -5.80 -20.96
C PRO A 92 -23.06 -5.33 -19.54
N PHE A 93 -23.18 -6.21 -18.55
CA PHE A 93 -22.66 -5.92 -17.22
C PHE A 93 -21.16 -5.56 -17.28
N SER A 94 -20.80 -4.45 -16.66
CA SER A 94 -19.41 -3.99 -16.53
C SER A 94 -19.15 -3.53 -15.10
N ILE A 95 -17.92 -3.69 -14.66
CA ILE A 95 -17.47 -3.28 -13.33
C ILE A 95 -16.02 -2.77 -13.42
N ASP A 96 -15.71 -1.74 -12.66
CA ASP A 96 -14.34 -1.27 -12.51
C ASP A 96 -13.58 -2.22 -11.57
N LEU A 97 -12.68 -3.03 -12.15
CA LEU A 97 -11.86 -3.98 -11.40
C LEU A 97 -10.89 -3.30 -10.42
N GLN A 98 -10.45 -2.07 -10.71
CA GLN A 98 -9.58 -1.35 -9.81
C GLN A 98 -10.33 -1.03 -8.51
N GLU A 99 -11.54 -0.50 -8.62
CA GLU A 99 -12.37 -0.14 -7.46
C GLU A 99 -12.97 -1.35 -6.75
N ALA A 100 -13.41 -2.36 -7.52
CA ALA A 100 -14.12 -3.51 -6.99
C ALA A 100 -13.19 -4.61 -6.42
N PHE A 101 -11.95 -4.70 -6.91
CA PHE A 101 -11.06 -5.83 -6.57
C PHE A 101 -9.66 -5.38 -6.16
N SER A 102 -8.91 -4.75 -7.07
CA SER A 102 -7.47 -4.51 -6.88
C SER A 102 -7.17 -3.61 -5.68
N MET A 103 -7.89 -2.49 -5.56
CA MET A 103 -7.72 -1.55 -4.45
C MET A 103 -8.15 -2.18 -3.11
N PRO A 104 -9.37 -2.75 -2.96
CA PRO A 104 -9.78 -3.42 -1.74
C PRO A 104 -8.81 -4.53 -1.29
N LEU A 105 -8.28 -5.33 -2.22
CA LEU A 105 -7.36 -6.41 -1.92
C LEU A 105 -6.02 -5.88 -1.40
N ALA A 106 -5.38 -4.97 -2.15
CA ALA A 106 -4.07 -4.45 -1.79
C ALA A 106 -4.11 -3.65 -0.48
N PHE A 107 -5.07 -2.72 -0.34
CA PHE A 107 -5.22 -1.91 0.85
C PHE A 107 -5.66 -2.74 2.07
N GLY A 108 -6.60 -3.69 1.88
CA GLY A 108 -7.02 -4.59 2.95
C GLY A 108 -5.86 -5.46 3.48
N THR A 109 -4.98 -5.89 2.59
CA THR A 109 -3.79 -6.68 2.97
C THR A 109 -2.79 -5.83 3.74
N ILE A 110 -2.38 -4.66 3.23
CA ILE A 110 -1.40 -3.81 3.92
C ILE A 110 -1.93 -3.30 5.26
N TYR A 111 -3.23 -3.00 5.38
CA TYR A 111 -3.84 -2.63 6.67
C TYR A 111 -3.81 -3.76 7.69
N THR A 112 -3.83 -5.01 7.24
CA THR A 112 -3.67 -6.16 8.12
C THR A 112 -2.24 -6.29 8.61
N ILE A 113 -1.27 -6.11 7.71
CA ILE A 113 0.16 -6.08 8.06
C ILE A 113 0.46 -4.96 9.07
N LEU A 114 -0.15 -3.78 8.89
CA LEU A 114 0.00 -2.64 9.80
C LEU A 114 -0.81 -2.74 11.10
N GLY A 115 -1.59 -3.81 11.30
CA GLY A 115 -2.41 -4.00 12.50
C GLY A 115 -3.59 -3.01 12.63
N ILE A 116 -4.03 -2.40 11.52
CA ILE A 116 -5.15 -1.45 11.53
C ILE A 116 -6.47 -2.22 11.69
N PRO A 117 -7.29 -1.95 12.73
CA PRO A 117 -8.58 -2.61 12.94
C PRO A 117 -9.55 -2.38 11.78
N GLN A 118 -10.40 -3.36 11.47
CA GLN A 118 -11.30 -3.33 10.31
C GLN A 118 -12.23 -2.10 10.32
N GLU A 119 -12.75 -1.73 11.49
CA GLU A 119 -13.58 -0.56 11.72
C GLU A 119 -12.87 0.77 11.38
N ALA A 120 -11.54 0.80 11.42
CA ALA A 120 -10.76 1.98 11.05
C ALA A 120 -10.47 2.06 9.55
N ARG A 121 -10.55 0.94 8.80
CA ARG A 121 -10.20 0.86 7.37
C ARG A 121 -11.22 1.53 6.45
N ALA A 122 -12.49 1.55 6.84
CA ALA A 122 -13.53 2.26 6.08
C ALA A 122 -13.30 3.79 6.07
N ARG A 123 -12.70 4.34 7.14
CA ARG A 123 -12.43 5.78 7.28
C ARG A 123 -11.24 6.25 6.44
N THR A 124 -10.26 5.38 6.17
CA THR A 124 -9.08 5.73 5.35
C THR A 124 -9.37 5.72 3.85
N ARG A 125 -10.36 4.96 3.36
CA ARG A 125 -10.78 4.98 1.94
C ARG A 125 -11.51 6.28 1.54
N ALA A 126 -12.23 6.90 2.47
CA ALA A 126 -13.04 8.10 2.21
C ALA A 126 -12.22 9.40 2.12
N ARG A 127 -10.97 9.40 2.57
CA ARG A 127 -10.02 10.50 2.38
C ARG A 127 -8.98 10.04 1.37
N GLY A 128 -8.86 10.74 0.24
CA GLY A 128 -7.81 10.48 -0.75
C GLY A 128 -6.39 10.53 -0.14
N PRO A 129 -5.34 10.21 -0.91
CA PRO A 129 -3.99 9.90 -0.41
C PRO A 129 -3.24 11.07 0.29
N THR A 130 -3.90 12.17 0.61
CA THR A 130 -3.27 13.42 1.05
C THR A 130 -2.84 13.47 2.52
N HIS A 131 -3.14 12.48 3.36
CA HIS A 131 -2.77 12.55 4.78
C HIS A 131 -2.36 11.20 5.39
N LEU A 132 -1.15 10.73 5.06
CA LEU A 132 -0.38 9.89 5.98
C LEU A 132 0.58 10.78 6.79
N ALA A 133 -0.01 11.70 7.55
CA ALA A 133 0.65 12.37 8.66
C ALA A 133 -0.26 12.18 9.87
N ALA A 134 -0.03 11.08 10.60
CA ALA A 134 -0.63 10.86 11.90
C ALA A 134 0.46 10.35 12.86
N GLY A 135 1.43 11.22 13.11
CA GLY A 135 1.99 11.31 14.45
C GLY A 135 0.95 11.95 15.36
N ALA A 136 0.88 11.47 16.61
CA ALA A 136 0.03 11.91 17.72
C ALA A 136 -1.41 11.36 17.78
N ALA A 137 -1.54 10.14 18.29
CA ALA A 137 -2.71 9.72 19.07
C ALA A 137 -2.38 8.63 20.10
N LEU A 138 -1.26 8.79 20.82
CA LEU A 138 -0.94 7.96 21.99
C LEU A 138 -0.50 8.84 23.17
N ALA A 139 -1.40 9.72 23.59
CA ALA A 139 -1.25 10.50 24.83
C ALA A 139 -2.63 11.00 25.30
N ALA A 140 -3.50 10.11 25.76
CA ALA A 140 -4.63 10.44 26.64
C ALA A 140 -5.36 9.19 27.16
N CYS A 141 -4.66 8.36 27.96
CA CYS A 141 -5.30 7.58 29.02
C CYS A 141 -4.35 7.61 30.22
N HIS A 142 -4.58 8.54 31.14
CA HIS A 142 -4.25 8.41 32.56
C HIS A 142 -5.58 8.25 33.30
#